data_AF-A0A5B0T4K4-F1
#
_entry.id   AF-A0A5B0T4K4-F1
#
_cell.length_a   1.000
_cell.length_b   1.000
_cell.length_c   1.000
_cell.angle_alpha   90.00
_cell.angle_beta   90.00
_cell.angle_gamma   90.00
#
_symmetry.space_group_name_H-M   'P 1'
#
loop_
_entity.id
_entity.type
_entity.pdbx_description
1 polymer ?
#
loop_
_entity_poly.entity_id
_entity_poly.type
_entity_poly.pdbx_seq_one_letter_code
_entity_poly.pdbx_strand_id
1 'polypeptide(L)'
;MKPGITIRVLIGAVSLFAITACTKKIPTQVIYRYDDNRYLELKGFDCEGALWYHDTRRNIHKELVNGVYSTYQIFSGVYIHPSDKYILIPRWEPGAYKISKDYGQTWQVETYMSPSQGQEKNSDGNMEYKPEGKQI
;
A
#
# COMPACT_ATOMS: atom_id res chain seq x y z
N MET A 1 -16.31 -28.60 73.72
CA MET A 1 -17.10 -29.78 73.26
C MET A 1 -18.48 -29.25 72.89
N LYS A 2 -19.04 -29.29 71.68
CA LYS A 2 -18.91 -30.16 70.49
C LYS A 2 -18.93 -29.33 69.17
N PRO A 3 -18.59 -29.93 68.01
CA PRO A 3 -18.06 -29.28 66.81
C PRO A 3 -19.01 -29.26 65.59
N GLY A 4 -18.57 -28.63 64.48
CA GLY A 4 -19.13 -28.76 63.13
C GLY A 4 -20.01 -27.57 62.74
N ILE A 5 -19.93 -26.96 61.55
CA ILE A 5 -19.68 -27.53 60.23
C ILE A 5 -19.02 -26.48 59.34
N THR A 6 -17.89 -26.85 58.76
CA THR A 6 -17.21 -26.22 57.63
C THR A 6 -18.08 -26.38 56.38
N ILE A 7 -18.70 -25.32 55.85
CA ILE A 7 -19.21 -25.31 54.46
C ILE A 7 -18.57 -24.14 53.71
N ARG A 8 -17.72 -24.55 52.77
CA ARG A 8 -17.08 -23.77 51.72
C ARG A 8 -18.10 -23.34 50.67
N VAL A 9 -18.21 -22.04 50.38
CA VAL A 9 -18.61 -21.47 49.08
C VAL A 9 -17.88 -20.12 49.00
N LEU A 10 -16.57 -20.04 48.72
CA LEU A 10 -15.96 -20.07 47.39
C LEU A 10 -16.95 -19.73 46.26
N ILE A 11 -16.60 -18.68 45.50
CA ILE A 11 -17.18 -18.21 44.22
C ILE A 11 -18.09 -16.98 44.39
N GLY A 12 -17.42 -15.84 44.52
CA GLY A 12 -17.97 -14.53 44.18
C GLY A 12 -16.89 -13.65 43.55
N ALA A 13 -15.85 -14.25 42.96
CA ALA A 13 -15.01 -13.52 42.01
C ALA A 13 -15.90 -13.31 40.78
N VAL A 14 -16.54 -12.14 40.72
CA VAL A 14 -16.98 -11.56 39.46
C VAL A 14 -15.70 -11.41 38.64
N SER A 15 -15.36 -12.48 37.91
CA SER A 15 -14.41 -12.43 36.83
C SER A 15 -14.98 -11.42 35.85
N LEU A 16 -14.56 -10.18 36.04
CA LEU A 16 -14.45 -9.21 34.98
C LEU A 16 -13.54 -9.89 33.95
N PHE A 17 -14.15 -10.66 33.05
CA PHE A 17 -13.56 -10.93 31.76
C PHE A 17 -13.43 -9.56 31.11
N ALA A 18 -12.34 -8.86 31.43
CA ALA A 18 -11.79 -7.85 30.57
C ALA A 18 -11.41 -8.60 29.30
N ILE A 19 -12.39 -8.80 28.41
CA ILE A 19 -12.16 -9.12 27.02
C ILE A 19 -11.45 -7.89 26.49
N THR A 20 -10.15 -7.81 26.75
CA THR A 20 -9.26 -6.91 26.07
C THR A 20 -9.25 -7.48 24.67
N ALA A 21 -10.23 -7.07 23.86
CA ALA A 21 -10.29 -7.42 22.46
C ALA A 21 -8.95 -6.93 21.91
N CYS A 22 -8.03 -7.87 21.72
CA CYS A 22 -6.74 -7.61 21.15
C CYS A 22 -7.03 -7.28 19.68
N THR A 23 -7.39 -6.04 19.41
CA THR A 23 -7.58 -5.54 18.06
C THR A 23 -6.22 -5.63 17.40
N LYS A 24 -6.03 -6.68 16.58
CA LYS A 24 -4.79 -6.92 15.87
C LYS A 24 -4.53 -5.70 15.00
N LYS A 25 -3.59 -4.85 15.44
CA LYS A 25 -3.24 -3.63 14.72
C LYS A 25 -2.78 -4.04 13.32
N ILE A 26 -3.32 -3.39 12.29
CA ILE A 26 -2.91 -3.62 10.91
C ILE A 26 -1.42 -3.23 10.80
N PRO A 27 -0.54 -4.14 10.37
CA PRO A 27 0.87 -3.84 10.15
C PRO A 27 1.01 -2.69 9.17
N THR A 28 2.04 -1.88 9.36
CA THR A 28 2.38 -0.78 8.45
C THR A 28 3.87 -0.87 8.16
N GLN A 29 4.24 -0.93 6.90
CA GLN A 29 5.62 -1.11 6.48
C GLN A 29 5.94 -0.32 5.21
N VAL A 30 7.16 0.22 5.14
CA VAL A 30 7.69 0.78 3.89
C VAL A 30 8.17 -0.38 3.03
N ILE A 31 7.56 -0.54 1.85
CA ILE A 31 7.85 -1.66 0.93
C ILE A 31 8.75 -1.27 -0.23
N TYR A 32 8.81 0.01 -0.56
CA TYR A 32 9.64 0.53 -1.63
C TYR A 32 10.07 1.95 -1.32
N ARG A 33 11.37 2.25 -1.44
CA ARG A 33 11.92 3.60 -1.31
C ARG A 33 12.48 4.01 -2.67
N TYR A 34 11.95 5.09 -3.23
CA TYR A 34 12.46 5.66 -4.48
C TYR A 34 13.71 6.51 -4.20
N ASP A 35 13.68 7.25 -3.09
CA ASP A 35 14.78 8.04 -2.54
C ASP A 35 14.51 8.32 -1.04
N ASP A 36 15.21 9.29 -0.45
CA ASP A 36 15.07 9.69 0.96
C ASP A 36 13.70 10.27 1.32
N ASN A 37 12.96 10.80 0.34
CA ASN A 37 11.73 11.55 0.54
C ASN A 37 10.49 10.81 0.02
N ARG A 38 10.67 9.90 -0.92
CA ARG A 38 9.59 9.23 -1.65
C ARG A 38 9.55 7.74 -1.37
N TYR A 39 8.40 7.24 -0.92
CA TYR A 39 8.24 5.83 -0.59
C TYR A 39 6.80 5.32 -0.73
N LEU A 40 6.70 3.99 -0.86
CA LEU A 40 5.45 3.25 -0.76
C LEU A 40 5.31 2.62 0.62
N GLU A 41 4.15 2.84 1.21
CA GLU A 41 3.74 2.24 2.49
C GLU A 41 2.61 1.24 2.24
N LEU A 42 2.80 0.01 2.73
CA LEU A 42 1.79 -1.03 2.75
C LEU A 42 1.16 -1.12 4.13
N LYS A 43 -0.16 -1.16 4.17
CA LYS A 43 -0.96 -1.44 5.37
C LYS A 43 -1.77 -2.71 5.17
N GLY A 44 -1.32 -3.81 5.77
CA GLY A 44 -1.96 -5.11 5.60
C GLY A 44 -1.12 -6.27 6.12
N PHE A 45 -1.44 -7.48 5.66
CA PHE A 45 -0.85 -8.74 6.13
C PHE A 45 -0.34 -9.55 4.95
N ASP A 46 0.60 -10.46 5.18
CA ASP A 46 1.04 -11.45 4.17
C ASP A 46 1.42 -10.84 2.81
N CYS A 47 2.11 -9.70 2.84
CA CYS A 47 2.53 -8.95 1.64
C CYS A 47 1.38 -8.38 0.79
N GLU A 48 0.20 -8.25 1.39
CA GLU A 48 -1.01 -7.75 0.74
C GLU A 48 -1.71 -6.67 1.58
N GLY A 49 -2.31 -5.66 0.95
CA GLY A 49 -3.13 -4.68 1.66
C GLY A 49 -3.34 -3.36 0.95
N ALA A 50 -3.67 -2.32 1.74
CA ALA A 50 -3.82 -0.96 1.25
C ALA A 50 -2.45 -0.35 0.92
N LEU A 51 -2.36 0.37 -0.20
CA LEU A 51 -1.12 0.98 -0.68
C LEU A 51 -1.20 2.49 -0.63
N TRP A 52 -0.16 3.10 -0.05
CA TRP A 52 -0.01 4.54 0.09
C TRP A 52 1.29 5.01 -0.56
N TYR A 53 1.24 6.17 -1.21
CA TYR A 53 2.42 6.88 -1.69
C TYR A 53 2.65 8.14 -0.87
N HIS A 54 3.92 8.36 -0.55
CA HIS A 54 4.40 9.50 0.20
C HIS A 54 5.51 10.22 -0.57
N ASP A 55 5.43 11.55 -0.63
CA ASP A 55 6.55 12.44 -0.97
C ASP A 55 6.62 13.52 0.11
N THR A 56 7.57 13.41 1.03
CA THR A 56 7.71 14.35 2.16
C THR A 56 8.12 15.74 1.70
N ARG A 57 8.99 15.83 0.68
CA ARG A 57 9.48 17.10 0.11
C ARG A 57 8.34 17.88 -0.53
N ARG A 58 7.39 17.21 -1.17
CA ARG A 58 6.23 17.82 -1.83
C ARG A 58 4.93 17.77 -1.01
N ASN A 59 4.98 17.26 0.21
CA ASN A 59 3.83 17.06 1.09
C ASN A 59 2.70 16.24 0.44
N ILE A 60 3.05 15.19 -0.32
CA ILE A 60 2.08 14.30 -0.97
C ILE A 60 1.84 13.09 -0.07
N HIS A 61 0.55 12.83 0.21
CA HIS A 61 0.07 11.64 0.92
C HIS A 61 -1.15 11.11 0.16
N LYS A 62 -0.99 10.03 -0.60
CA LYS A 62 -2.05 9.51 -1.48
C LYS A 62 -2.33 8.04 -1.21
N GLU A 63 -3.59 7.72 -0.94
CA GLU A 63 -4.07 6.35 -1.00
C GLU A 63 -4.20 5.94 -2.47
N LEU A 64 -3.45 4.90 -2.85
CA LEU A 64 -3.41 4.42 -4.22
C LEU A 64 -4.25 3.17 -4.41
N VAL A 65 -4.27 2.31 -3.39
CA VAL A 65 -5.12 1.12 -3.37
C VAL A 65 -5.81 1.10 -2.03
N ASN A 66 -7.14 1.18 -2.07
CA ASN A 66 -7.96 1.10 -0.87
C ASN A 66 -8.16 -0.37 -0.51
N GLY A 67 -7.56 -0.78 0.61
CA GLY A 67 -7.55 -2.17 1.09
C GLY A 67 -8.91 -2.78 1.40
N VAL A 68 -10.00 -2.00 1.38
CA VAL A 68 -11.38 -2.49 1.56
C VAL A 68 -11.97 -3.00 0.24
N TYR A 69 -11.69 -2.30 -0.87
CA TYR A 69 -12.28 -2.60 -2.19
C TYR A 69 -11.35 -3.42 -3.10
N SER A 70 -10.05 -3.37 -2.84
CA SER A 70 -9.03 -4.08 -3.61
C SER A 70 -7.76 -4.22 -2.78
N THR A 71 -6.97 -5.27 -3.02
CA THR A 71 -5.68 -5.44 -2.33
C THR A 71 -4.52 -5.22 -3.29
N TYR A 72 -3.47 -4.55 -2.81
CA TYR A 72 -2.19 -4.49 -3.50
C TYR A 72 -1.32 -5.63 -3.00
N GLN A 73 -0.81 -6.44 -3.93
CA GLN A 73 0.20 -7.45 -3.65
C GLN A 73 1.58 -6.92 -4.04
N ILE A 74 2.55 -7.06 -3.14
CA ILE A 74 3.92 -6.57 -3.35
C ILE A 74 4.54 -7.19 -4.60
N PHE A 75 5.15 -6.36 -5.43
CA PHE A 75 6.06 -6.82 -6.48
C PHE A 75 7.45 -7.11 -5.90
N SER A 76 7.91 -8.35 -5.99
CA SER A 76 9.19 -8.81 -5.41
C SER A 76 10.36 -8.82 -6.40
N GLY A 77 10.15 -8.41 -7.66
CA GLY A 77 11.21 -8.33 -8.66
C GLY A 77 12.09 -7.08 -8.48
N VAL A 78 13.21 -7.04 -9.22
CA VAL A 78 14.02 -5.83 -9.30
C VAL A 78 13.24 -4.77 -10.06
N TYR A 79 12.92 -3.66 -9.39
CA TYR A 79 12.29 -2.50 -9.99
C TYR A 79 13.31 -1.35 -10.05
N ILE A 80 13.62 -0.89 -11.26
CA ILE A 80 14.51 0.25 -11.50
C ILE A 80 13.63 1.46 -11.80
N HIS A 81 13.70 2.47 -10.93
CA HIS A 81 12.92 3.69 -11.07
C HIS A 81 13.63 4.68 -12.01
N PRO A 82 13.01 5.06 -13.16
CA PRO A 82 13.75 5.76 -14.22
C PRO A 82 13.86 7.29 -14.03
N SER A 83 13.01 7.93 -13.21
CA SER A 83 12.89 9.39 -13.19
C SER A 83 12.23 9.91 -11.91
N ASP A 84 12.63 11.10 -11.46
CA ASP A 84 11.98 11.75 -10.32
C ASP A 84 10.50 12.10 -10.58
N LYS A 85 10.17 12.45 -11.83
CA LYS A 85 8.84 12.93 -12.21
C LYS A 85 7.90 11.77 -12.56
N TYR A 86 8.42 10.74 -13.21
CA TYR A 86 7.66 9.60 -13.67
C TYR A 86 7.74 8.45 -12.66
N ILE A 87 6.60 8.10 -12.08
CA ILE A 87 6.50 7.06 -11.06
C ILE A 87 5.65 5.92 -11.60
N LEU A 88 6.14 4.70 -11.44
CA LEU A 88 5.44 3.49 -11.81
C LEU A 88 5.34 2.58 -10.59
N ILE A 89 4.14 2.06 -10.36
CA ILE A 89 3.90 1.08 -9.31
C ILE A 89 3.70 -0.27 -9.98
N PRO A 90 4.68 -1.17 -9.85
CA PRO A 90 4.52 -2.52 -10.35
C PRO A 90 3.51 -3.28 -9.49
N ARG A 91 2.71 -4.13 -10.11
CA ARG A 91 1.78 -5.06 -9.44
C ARG A 91 2.17 -6.49 -9.83
N TRP A 92 1.77 -7.47 -9.02
CA TRP A 92 1.95 -8.88 -9.31
C TRP A 92 1.38 -9.33 -10.68
N GLU A 93 0.18 -8.86 -11.05
CA GLU A 93 -0.43 -9.22 -12.33
C GLU A 93 0.04 -8.32 -13.49
N PRO A 94 0.49 -8.90 -14.62
CA PRO A 94 0.89 -8.14 -15.79
C PRO A 94 -0.32 -7.47 -16.44
N GLY A 95 -0.26 -6.15 -16.64
CA GLY A 95 -1.23 -5.41 -17.46
C GLY A 95 -2.10 -4.38 -16.71
N ALA A 96 -1.85 -4.10 -15.44
CA ALA A 96 -2.49 -2.98 -14.74
C ALA A 96 -1.47 -2.24 -13.87
N TYR A 97 -0.72 -1.34 -14.50
CA TYR A 97 0.26 -0.50 -13.81
C TYR A 97 -0.42 0.79 -13.36
N LYS A 98 -0.08 1.25 -12.16
CA LYS A 98 -0.48 2.59 -11.72
C LYS A 98 0.71 3.52 -11.92
N ILE A 99 0.53 4.56 -12.73
CA ILE A 99 1.59 5.51 -13.05
C ILE A 99 1.21 6.93 -12.66
N SER A 100 2.23 7.74 -12.39
CA SER A 100 2.14 9.18 -12.23
C SER A 100 3.17 9.86 -13.12
N LYS A 101 2.77 10.95 -13.78
CA LYS A 101 3.64 11.77 -14.63
C LYS A 101 3.97 13.12 -13.99
N ASP A 102 3.60 13.32 -12.73
CA ASP A 102 3.62 14.61 -12.03
C ASP A 102 4.06 14.49 -10.56
N TYR A 103 5.06 13.65 -10.29
CA TYR A 103 5.65 13.42 -8.96
C TYR A 103 4.70 12.73 -7.96
N GLY A 104 3.65 12.07 -8.43
CA GLY A 104 2.67 11.37 -7.59
C GLY A 104 1.47 12.23 -7.18
N GLN A 105 1.26 13.39 -7.81
CA GLN A 105 0.09 14.23 -7.53
C GLN A 105 -1.18 13.60 -8.12
N THR A 106 -1.10 13.18 -9.38
CA THR A 106 -2.15 12.45 -10.08
C THR A 106 -1.69 11.05 -10.47
N TRP A 107 -2.65 10.13 -10.57
CA TRP A 107 -2.40 8.72 -10.81
C TRP A 107 -3.40 8.18 -11.83
N GLN A 108 -2.89 7.43 -12.80
CA GLN A 108 -3.69 6.79 -13.83
C GLN A 108 -3.34 5.30 -13.91
N VAL A 109 -4.34 4.51 -14.32
CA VAL A 109 -4.13 3.09 -14.61
C VAL A 109 -3.76 2.97 -16.07
N GLU A 110 -2.61 2.35 -16.35
CA GLU A 110 -2.18 2.01 -17.69
C GLU A 110 -2.26 0.51 -17.90
N THR A 111 -2.88 0.13 -19.02
CA THR A 111 -3.03 -1.27 -19.43
C THR A 111 -1.86 -1.77 -20.29
N TYR A 112 -0.92 -0.89 -20.61
CA TYR A 112 0.20 -1.19 -21.50
C TYR A 112 1.46 -0.42 -21.10
N MET A 113 2.55 -1.15 -20.85
CA MET A 113 3.89 -0.58 -20.86
C MET A 113 4.50 -0.86 -22.23
N SER A 114 4.94 0.19 -22.94
CA SER A 114 5.62 -0.05 -24.23
C SER A 114 6.91 -0.84 -24.01
N PRO A 115 7.19 -1.86 -24.85
CA PRO A 115 8.47 -2.57 -24.88
C PRO A 115 9.68 -1.65 -25.11
N SER A 116 9.46 -0.48 -25.71
CA SER A 116 10.50 0.53 -25.93
C SER A 116 10.31 1.73 -25.00
N GLN A 117 11.40 2.19 -24.38
CA GLN A 117 11.42 3.42 -23.59
C GLN A 117 10.86 4.59 -24.43
N GLY A 118 9.90 5.33 -23.85
CA GLY A 118 9.38 6.56 -24.45
C GLY A 118 8.27 6.40 -25.47
N GLN A 119 7.58 5.26 -25.59
CA GLN A 119 6.33 5.19 -26.36
C GLN A 119 5.12 5.11 -25.45
N GLU A 120 4.14 5.99 -25.68
CA GLU A 120 2.87 6.04 -24.93
C GLU A 120 1.68 5.93 -25.91
N LYS A 121 0.52 5.43 -25.46
CA LYS A 121 -0.71 5.55 -26.23
C LYS A 121 -1.22 6.98 -26.17
N ASN A 122 -1.51 7.57 -27.32
CA ASN A 122 -2.19 8.86 -27.40
C ASN A 122 -3.71 8.70 -27.15
N SER A 123 -4.45 9.81 -27.12
CA SER A 123 -5.92 9.82 -26.93
C SER A 123 -6.68 9.01 -27.98
N ASP A 124 -6.10 8.83 -29.16
CA ASP A 124 -6.67 8.06 -30.26
C ASP A 124 -6.31 6.56 -30.20
N GLY A 125 -5.57 6.14 -29.15
CA GLY A 125 -5.14 4.76 -28.92
C GLY A 125 -3.90 4.32 -29.71
N ASN A 126 -3.28 5.23 -30.46
CA ASN A 126 -2.09 4.95 -31.26
C ASN A 126 -0.81 5.07 -30.42
N MET A 127 0.18 4.23 -30.71
CA MET A 127 1.50 4.31 -30.07
C MET A 127 2.28 5.49 -30.64
N GLU A 128 2.67 6.43 -29.79
CA GLU A 128 3.45 7.61 -30.17
C GLU A 128 4.74 7.67 -29.33
N TYR A 129 5.86 7.96 -30.00
CA TYR A 129 7.13 8.20 -29.31
C TYR A 129 7.09 9.58 -28.63
N LYS A 130 7.00 9.57 -27.31
CA LYS A 130 7.11 10.74 -26.45
C LYS A 130 8.45 10.66 -25.72
N PRO A 131 9.54 11.23 -26.29
CA PRO A 131 10.79 11.33 -25.55
C PRO A 131 10.52 12.16 -24.30
N GLU A 132 10.89 11.61 -23.14
CA GLU A 132 10.69 12.27 -21.85
C GLU A 132 11.14 13.74 -21.92
N GLY A 133 10.23 14.67 -21.59
CA GLY A 133 10.60 16.03 -21.22
C GLY A 133 10.27 17.19 -22.19
N LYS A 134 9.44 17.04 -23.23
CA LYS A 134 8.91 18.21 -23.95
C LYS A 134 7.58 18.72 -23.40
N GLN A 135 7.61 20.02 -23.11
CA GLN A 135 6.65 20.87 -22.42
C GLN A 135 5.20 20.72 -22.91
N ILE A 136 4.31 20.56 -21.93
CA ILE A 136 3.03 21.26 -21.83
C ILE A 136 2.94 21.76 -20.39
#